data_AF-A0A9E4JEI9-F1
#
_entry.id   AF-A0A9E4JEI9-F1
#
_cell.length_a   1.000
_cell.length_b   1.000
_cell.length_c   1.000
_cell.angle_alpha   90.00
_cell.angle_beta   90.00
_cell.angle_gamma   90.00
#
_symmetry.space_group_name_H-M   'P 1'
#
loop_
_entity.id
_entity.type
_entity.pdbx_description
1 polymer ?
#
loop_
_entity_poly.entity_id
_entity_poly.type
_entity_poly.pdbx_seq_one_letter_code
_entity_poly.pdbx_strand_id
1 'polypeptide(L)'
;MADLSGTWLGTYWQQGDPTRFEVTFIQSGNTLSGNILDDGYLGEARLSGTVTGRNVSFTKHYLMTSPESVSYMGIVSEEENYIQGQWNIDSRFSGPWEAHRSGENLVAELETLKSEQVPAAVSLG
;
A
#
# COMPACT_ATOMS: atom_id res chain seq x y z
N MET A 1 0.56 -9.13 -17.39
CA MET A 1 0.94 -8.01 -16.49
C MET A 1 0.32 -8.31 -15.16
N ALA A 2 1.02 -8.03 -14.07
CA ALA A 2 0.41 -8.07 -12.76
C ALA A 2 -0.70 -7.03 -12.65
N ASP A 3 -1.79 -7.35 -11.97
CA ASP A 3 -2.84 -6.41 -11.61
C ASP A 3 -2.58 -5.87 -10.21
N LEU A 4 -2.27 -4.59 -10.09
CA LEU A 4 -2.01 -3.94 -8.79
C LEU A 4 -3.24 -3.27 -8.19
N SER A 5 -4.38 -3.26 -8.87
CA SER A 5 -5.57 -2.53 -8.45
C SER A 5 -6.01 -2.94 -7.05
N GLY A 6 -6.42 -1.96 -6.25
CA GLY A 6 -6.90 -2.16 -4.87
C GLY A 6 -5.95 -1.60 -3.81
N THR A 7 -6.20 -1.98 -2.56
CA THR A 7 -5.51 -1.46 -1.39
C THR A 7 -4.31 -2.31 -1.01
N TRP A 8 -3.23 -1.65 -0.63
CA TRP A 8 -2.00 -2.27 -0.14
C TRP A 8 -1.52 -1.56 1.12
N LEU A 9 -0.95 -2.35 2.03
CA LEU A 9 -0.28 -1.84 3.22
C LEU A 9 1.21 -1.95 3.00
N GLY A 10 1.89 -0.81 3.04
CA GLY A 10 3.30 -0.70 2.78
C GLY A 10 4.11 -0.25 3.97
N THR A 11 5.42 -0.49 3.88
CA THR A 11 6.42 0.06 4.78
C THR A 11 7.60 0.51 3.94
N TYR A 12 8.13 1.69 4.20
CA TYR A 12 9.42 2.13 3.68
C TYR A 12 10.38 2.38 4.84
N TRP A 13 11.67 2.17 4.60
CA TRP A 13 12.70 2.43 5.59
C TRP A 13 13.57 3.59 5.15
N GLN A 14 13.75 4.56 6.05
CA GLN A 14 14.72 5.63 5.87
C GLN A 14 15.79 5.48 6.95
N GLN A 15 17.04 5.24 6.55
CA GLN A 15 18.16 5.05 7.50
C GLN A 15 17.90 3.95 8.56
N GLY A 16 17.06 2.97 8.22
CA GLY A 16 16.68 1.86 9.11
C GLY A 16 15.38 2.08 9.89
N ASP A 17 14.84 3.30 9.92
CA ASP A 17 13.59 3.60 10.60
C ASP A 17 12.38 3.29 9.68
N PRO A 18 11.44 2.41 10.09
CA PRO A 18 10.27 2.07 9.30
C PRO A 18 9.16 3.12 9.43
N THR A 19 8.54 3.45 8.30
CA THR A 19 7.29 4.20 8.25
C THR A 19 6.26 3.42 7.46
N ARG A 20 5.06 3.25 8.05
CA ARG A 20 3.94 2.57 7.41
C ARG A 20 3.16 3.51 6.51
N PHE A 21 2.52 2.95 5.50
CA PHE A 21 1.57 3.68 4.67
C PHE A 21 0.48 2.77 4.13
N GLU A 22 -0.67 3.35 3.82
CA GLU A 22 -1.70 2.72 3.01
C GLU A 22 -1.64 3.30 1.59
N VAL A 23 -1.80 2.47 0.57
CA VAL A 23 -1.92 2.91 -0.82
C VAL A 23 -3.11 2.24 -1.49
N THR A 24 -3.91 3.03 -2.21
CA THR A 24 -4.91 2.51 -3.14
C THR A 24 -4.42 2.73 -4.56
N PHE A 25 -4.13 1.64 -5.27
CA PHE A 25 -3.74 1.66 -6.68
C PHE A 25 -4.96 1.55 -7.59
N ILE A 26 -4.94 2.35 -8.65
CA ILE A 26 -5.90 2.33 -9.76
C ILE A 26 -5.07 2.09 -11.02
N GLN A 27 -5.22 0.91 -11.62
CA GLN A 27 -4.50 0.53 -12.83
C GLN A 27 -5.41 0.60 -14.06
N SER A 28 -4.91 1.21 -15.13
CA SER A 28 -5.57 1.21 -16.45
C SER A 28 -4.55 0.87 -17.52
N GLY A 29 -4.58 -0.39 -17.98
CA GLY A 29 -3.54 -0.96 -18.82
C GLY A 29 -2.18 -0.94 -18.11
N ASN A 30 -1.23 -0.20 -18.67
CA ASN A 30 0.12 -0.04 -18.11
C ASN A 30 0.24 1.19 -17.20
N THR A 31 -0.79 2.04 -17.11
CA THR A 31 -0.76 3.25 -16.29
C THR A 31 -1.23 2.93 -14.89
N LEU A 32 -0.54 3.50 -13.89
CA LEU A 32 -0.85 3.38 -12.47
C LEU A 32 -1.10 4.77 -11.89
N SER A 33 -2.18 4.93 -11.15
CA SER A 33 -2.44 6.12 -10.32
C SER A 33 -2.96 5.70 -8.96
N GLY A 34 -3.10 6.65 -8.03
CA GLY A 34 -3.58 6.31 -6.71
C GLY A 34 -3.37 7.39 -5.66
N ASN A 35 -3.76 7.04 -4.44
CA ASN A 35 -3.55 7.86 -3.25
C ASN A 35 -2.76 7.06 -2.22
N ILE A 36 -1.92 7.75 -1.45
CA ILE A 36 -1.13 7.20 -0.36
C ILE A 36 -1.43 8.00 0.91
N LEU A 37 -1.54 7.31 2.04
CA LEU A 37 -1.58 7.90 3.36
C LEU A 37 -0.40 7.36 4.17
N ASP A 38 0.60 8.20 4.45
CA ASP A 38 1.66 7.83 5.38
C ASP A 38 1.19 7.93 6.83
N ASP A 39 1.64 7.01 7.65
CA ASP A 39 1.56 7.14 9.10
C ASP A 39 2.55 8.23 9.57
N GLY A 40 2.02 9.31 10.16
CA GLY A 40 2.79 10.43 10.67
C GLY A 40 2.56 11.76 9.96
N TYR A 41 3.52 12.68 10.09
CA TYR A 41 3.32 14.09 9.70
C TYR A 41 3.27 14.33 8.18
N LEU A 42 3.72 13.37 7.37
CA LEU A 42 3.77 13.49 5.91
C LEU A 42 2.38 13.35 5.27
N GLY A 43 1.52 12.52 5.86
CA GLY A 43 0.09 12.45 5.53
C GLY A 43 -0.22 12.06 4.08
N GLU A 44 -1.18 12.76 3.49
CA GLU A 44 -1.77 12.43 2.19
C GLU A 44 -0.88 12.78 0.99
N ALA A 45 -0.81 11.85 0.05
CA ALA A 45 -0.10 12.00 -1.21
C ALA A 45 -0.87 11.36 -2.37
N ARG A 46 -0.54 11.78 -3.59
CA ARG A 46 -0.97 11.14 -4.84
C ARG A 46 0.20 10.46 -5.51
N LEU A 47 -0.09 9.43 -6.29
CA LEU A 47 0.91 8.77 -7.13
C LEU A 47 0.49 8.69 -8.59
N SER A 48 1.49 8.68 -9.48
CA SER A 48 1.35 8.34 -10.89
C SER A 48 2.55 7.54 -11.36
N GLY A 49 2.33 6.57 -12.25
CA GLY A 49 3.36 5.62 -12.63
C GLY A 49 2.93 4.62 -13.69
N THR A 50 3.69 3.54 -13.78
CA THR A 50 3.45 2.46 -14.73
C THR A 50 3.72 1.07 -14.15
N VAL A 51 3.09 0.07 -14.78
CA VAL A 51 3.35 -1.35 -14.56
C VAL A 51 3.76 -1.98 -15.88
N THR A 52 4.90 -2.69 -15.91
CA THR A 52 5.38 -3.43 -17.08
C THR A 52 5.80 -4.84 -16.65
N GLY A 53 5.03 -5.84 -17.05
CA GLY A 53 5.21 -7.22 -16.58
C GLY A 53 4.91 -7.31 -15.08
N ARG A 54 5.95 -7.48 -14.27
CA ARG A 54 5.93 -7.44 -12.80
C ARG A 54 6.69 -6.25 -12.21
N ASN A 55 7.26 -5.39 -13.05
CA ASN A 55 7.95 -4.19 -12.60
C ASN A 55 6.92 -3.08 -12.40
N VAL A 56 7.00 -2.41 -11.26
CA VAL A 56 6.21 -1.22 -10.94
C VAL A 56 7.15 -0.04 -10.75
N SER A 57 6.78 1.12 -11.29
CA SER A 57 7.49 2.38 -11.07
C SER A 57 6.48 3.50 -10.93
N PHE A 58 6.55 4.28 -9.86
CA PHE A 58 5.66 5.44 -9.67
C PHE A 58 6.37 6.57 -8.93
N THR A 59 5.82 7.76 -9.08
CA THR A 59 6.25 8.95 -8.35
C THR A 59 5.14 9.38 -7.42
N LYS A 60 5.49 9.62 -6.16
CA LYS A 60 4.62 10.11 -5.09
C LYS A 60 4.82 11.62 -4.91
N HIS A 61 3.70 12.34 -4.76
CA HIS A 61 3.66 13.77 -4.50
C HIS A 61 2.75 14.06 -3.31
N TYR A 62 3.29 14.68 -2.27
CA TYR A 62 2.53 15.10 -1.10
C TYR A 62 1.59 16.26 -1.42
N LEU A 63 0.42 16.27 -0.79
CA LEU A 63 -0.57 17.32 -1.05
C LEU A 63 -0.32 18.60 -0.26
N MET A 64 0.27 18.50 0.94
CA MET A 64 0.40 19.63 1.86
C MET A 64 1.78 19.78 2.52
N THR A 65 2.54 18.70 2.65
CA THR A 65 3.62 18.61 3.65
C THR A 65 5.02 18.75 3.04
N SER A 66 5.17 18.49 1.74
CA SER A 66 6.45 18.61 1.04
C SER A 66 6.24 18.88 -0.45
N PRO A 67 7.05 19.75 -1.07
CA PRO A 67 7.06 19.91 -2.53
C PRO A 67 7.87 18.83 -3.25
N GLU A 68 8.68 18.05 -2.53
CA GLU A 68 9.60 17.06 -3.10
C GLU A 68 8.82 15.84 -3.60
N SER A 69 9.21 15.34 -4.77
CA SER A 69 8.69 14.08 -5.30
C SER A 69 9.53 12.89 -4.86
N VAL A 70 8.87 11.78 -4.54
CA VAL A 70 9.53 10.54 -4.13
C VAL A 70 9.33 9.49 -5.21
N SER A 71 10.41 8.98 -5.78
CA SER A 71 10.35 7.92 -6.80
C SER A 71 10.41 6.55 -6.15
N TYR A 72 9.53 5.65 -6.59
CA TYR A 72 9.45 4.26 -6.15
C TYR A 72 9.62 3.33 -7.35
N MET A 73 10.44 2.30 -7.17
CA MET A 73 10.56 1.17 -8.09
C MET A 73 10.41 -0.12 -7.31
N GLY A 74 9.73 -1.12 -7.87
CA GLY A 74 9.57 -2.42 -7.22
C GLY A 74 9.22 -3.55 -8.17
N ILE A 75 9.22 -4.76 -7.63
CA ILE A 75 8.87 -6.00 -8.32
C ILE A 75 7.75 -6.68 -7.56
N VAL A 76 6.69 -7.04 -8.28
CA VAL A 76 5.54 -7.78 -7.76
C VAL A 76 5.87 -9.27 -7.68
N SER A 77 5.45 -9.93 -6.60
CA SER A 77 5.51 -11.39 -6.44
C SER A 77 4.71 -12.11 -7.54
N GLU A 78 4.97 -13.41 -7.71
CA GLU A 78 4.23 -14.22 -8.69
C GLU A 78 2.77 -14.42 -8.27
N GLU A 79 2.51 -14.41 -6.97
CA GLU A 79 1.18 -14.51 -6.36
C GLU A 79 0.43 -13.16 -6.34
N GLU A 80 1.04 -12.08 -6.86
CA GLU A 80 0.44 -10.74 -6.98
C GLU A 80 -0.10 -10.15 -5.66
N ASN A 81 0.53 -10.53 -4.54
CA ASN A 81 0.14 -10.18 -3.19
C ASN A 81 1.24 -9.45 -2.40
N TYR A 82 2.43 -9.31 -2.97
CA TYR A 82 3.58 -8.65 -2.35
C TYR A 82 4.37 -7.85 -3.39
N ILE A 83 4.89 -6.71 -2.97
CA ILE A 83 5.79 -5.86 -3.75
C ILE A 83 6.99 -5.55 -2.87
N GLN A 84 8.19 -5.59 -3.44
CA GLN A 84 9.40 -5.11 -2.79
C GLN A 84 10.23 -4.27 -3.76
N GLY A 85 10.97 -3.31 -3.22
CA GLY A 85 11.74 -2.42 -4.08
C GLY A 85 12.56 -1.36 -3.35
N GLN A 86 12.87 -0.28 -4.06
CA GLN A 86 13.61 0.87 -3.56
C GLN A 86 12.84 2.17 -3.83
N TRP A 87 12.93 3.10 -2.90
CA TRP A 87 12.48 4.47 -3.08
C TRP A 87 13.67 5.43 -3.03
N ASN A 88 13.52 6.61 -3.63
CA ASN A 88 14.49 7.69 -3.53
C ASN A 88 13.86 9.08 -3.66
N ILE A 89 14.56 10.07 -3.10
CA ILE A 89 14.37 11.50 -3.32
C ILE A 89 15.69 12.03 -3.86
N ASP A 90 15.79 12.13 -5.18
CA ASP A 90 17.02 12.43 -5.90
C ASP A 90 18.20 11.55 -5.40
N SER A 91 19.38 12.17 -5.22
CA SER A 91 20.57 11.55 -4.63
C SER A 91 20.67 11.69 -3.11
N ARG A 92 19.68 12.32 -2.45
CA ARG A 92 19.76 12.69 -1.03
C ARG A 92 19.31 11.56 -0.11
N PHE A 93 18.16 10.98 -0.40
CA PHE A 93 17.54 9.96 0.44
C PHE A 93 17.10 8.78 -0.41
N SER A 94 17.27 7.59 0.14
CA SER A 94 16.80 6.36 -0.48
C SER A 94 16.65 5.27 0.57
N GLY A 95 15.92 4.22 0.22
CA GLY A 95 15.83 3.04 1.05
C GLY A 95 14.93 1.97 0.47
N PRO A 96 14.87 0.81 1.13
CA PRO A 96 13.95 -0.24 0.75
C PRO A 96 12.52 0.14 1.07
N TRP A 97 11.59 -0.48 0.36
CA TRP A 97 10.19 -0.50 0.70
C TRP A 97 9.58 -1.84 0.32
N GLU A 98 8.46 -2.14 0.95
CA GLU A 98 7.62 -3.26 0.61
C GLU A 98 6.14 -2.90 0.74
N ALA A 99 5.28 -3.68 0.10
CA ALA A 99 3.84 -3.60 0.29
C ALA A 99 3.18 -4.97 0.15
N HIS A 100 2.21 -5.23 1.01
CA HIS A 100 1.36 -6.41 0.95
C HIS A 100 -0.04 -6.00 0.52
N ARG A 101 -0.65 -6.82 -0.34
CA ARG A 101 -2.03 -6.60 -0.74
C ARG A 101 -2.90 -6.67 0.51
N SER A 102 -3.58 -5.57 0.79
CA SER A 102 -4.62 -5.53 1.80
C SER A 102 -5.86 -6.11 1.15
N GLY A 103 -5.92 -7.44 1.07
CA GLY A 103 -7.17 -8.11 0.77
C GLY A 103 -8.19 -7.63 1.80
N GLU A 104 -9.39 -7.27 1.36
CA GLU A 104 -10.51 -7.12 2.28
C GLU A 104 -10.72 -8.44 3.01
N ASN A 105 -10.02 -8.61 4.13
CA ASN A 105 -10.51 -9.42 5.21
C ASN A 105 -11.44 -8.56 6.07
N LEU A 106 -11.90 -7.38 5.64
CA LEU A 106 -12.98 -6.69 6.37
C LEU A 106 -14.25 -7.53 6.39
N VAL A 107 -14.55 -8.28 5.31
CA VAL A 107 -15.69 -9.20 5.28
C VAL A 107 -15.42 -10.42 6.15
N ALA A 108 -14.26 -11.08 6.04
CA ALA A 108 -14.01 -12.27 6.85
C ALA A 108 -13.62 -11.94 8.32
N GLU A 109 -13.12 -10.75 8.63
CA GLU A 109 -12.99 -10.16 9.98
C GLU A 109 -14.37 -9.78 10.52
N LEU A 110 -15.25 -9.17 9.71
CA LEU A 110 -16.65 -8.93 10.08
C LEU A 110 -17.38 -10.25 10.36
N GLU A 111 -17.21 -11.28 9.54
CA GLU A 111 -17.80 -12.60 9.75
C GLU A 111 -17.21 -13.30 10.99
N THR A 112 -15.91 -13.10 11.26
CA THR A 112 -15.26 -13.60 12.50
C THR A 112 -15.83 -12.89 13.74
N LEU A 113 -15.96 -11.56 13.70
CA LEU A 113 -16.51 -10.74 14.79
C LEU A 113 -18.02 -11.03 15.01
N LYS A 114 -18.79 -11.22 13.94
CA LYS A 114 -20.20 -11.65 14.03
C LYS A 114 -20.36 -13.03 14.64
N SER A 115 -19.41 -13.94 14.37
CA SER A 115 -19.43 -15.30 14.91
C SER A 115 -19.05 -15.35 16.39
N GLU A 116 -18.18 -14.45 16.87
CA GLU A 116 -17.82 -14.34 18.29
C GLU A 116 -18.89 -13.65 19.15
N GLN A 117 -19.73 -12.79 18.57
CA GLN A 117 -20.76 -12.01 19.29
C GLN A 117 -22.13 -12.70 19.48
N VAL A 118 -22.24 -14.02 19.29
CA VAL A 118 -23.45 -14.75 19.71
C VAL A 118 -23.18 -15.52 21.01
N PRO A 119 -23.36 -14.91 22.20
CA PRO A 119 -23.68 -15.69 23.38
C PRO A 119 -24.93 -16.51 23.08
N ALA A 120 -24.84 -17.82 23.26
CA ALA A 120 -25.98 -18.71 23.23
C ALA A 120 -27.10 -18.09 24.07
N ALA A 121 -28.24 -17.81 23.43
CA ALA A 121 -29.45 -17.45 24.14
C ALA A 121 -29.70 -18.52 25.19
N VAL A 122 -29.52 -18.15 26.46
CA VAL A 122 -29.83 -19.02 27.59
C VAL A 122 -31.35 -19.18 27.57
N SER A 123 -31.81 -20.31 27.02
CA SER A 123 -33.18 -20.75 27.14
C SER A 123 -33.41 -21.14 28.59
N LEU A 124 -34.13 -20.31 29.34
CA LEU A 124 -34.71 -20.68 30.63
C LEU A 124 -36.17 -21.07 30.38
N GLY A 125 -36.45 -22.35 30.59
CA GLY A 125 -37.79 -22.90 30.66
C GLY A 125 -38.50 -22.63 31.97
#